data_AF-A0A520AIQ0-F1
#
_entry.id   AF-A0A520AIQ0-F1
#
_cell.length_a   1.000
_cell.length_b   1.000
_cell.length_c   1.000
_cell.angle_alpha   90.00
_cell.angle_beta   90.00
_cell.angle_gamma   90.00
#
_symmetry.space_group_name_H-M   'P 1'
#
loop_
_entity.id
_entity.type
_entity.pdbx_description
1 polymer ?
#
loop_
_entity_poly.entity_id
_entity_poly.type
_entity_poly.pdbx_seq_one_letter_code
_entity_poly.pdbx_strand_id
1 'polypeptide(L)' 'GGIKEKILAAKRANIKEIILCKSNRKDILEIKESYIKDLKFHYVTEMSEVIELALLKNKVKKPIDLSIKPAAIVN' A
#
# COMPACT_ATOMS: atom_id res chain seq x y z
N GLY A 1 10.12 -1.34 -13.99
CA GLY A 1 10.20 -2.78 -14.26
C GLY A 1 10.42 -3.53 -12.96
N GLY A 2 10.10 -4.82 -12.91
CA GLY A 2 10.39 -5.68 -11.76
C GLY A 2 9.19 -6.01 -10.84
N ILE A 3 7.98 -6.16 -11.39
CA ILE A 3 6.79 -6.51 -10.59
C ILE A 3 6.91 -7.93 -10.02
N LYS A 4 7.43 -8.88 -10.81
CA LYS A 4 7.63 -10.27 -10.42
C LYS A 4 8.59 -10.40 -9.23
N GLU A 5 9.69 -9.65 -9.25
CA GLU A 5 10.70 -9.63 -8.18
C GLU A 5 10.14 -9.03 -6.90
N LYS A 6 9.36 -7.96 -6.99
CA LYS A 6 8.68 -7.35 -5.83
C LYS A 6 7.69 -8.32 -5.17
N ILE A 7 6.91 -9.04 -5.97
CA ILE A 7 5.97 -10.05 -5.49
C ILE A 7 6.70 -11.22 -4.84
N LEU A 8 7.78 -11.69 -5.45
CA LEU A 8 8.58 -12.77 -4.89
C LEU A 8 9.25 -12.36 -3.57
N ALA A 9 9.72 -11.11 -3.47
CA ALA A 9 10.26 -10.55 -2.23
C ALA A 9 9.17 -10.46 -1.15
N ALA A 10 7.96 -9.98 -1.50
CA ALA A 10 6.83 -9.93 -0.59
C ALA A 10 6.43 -11.33 -0.08
N LYS A 11 6.37 -12.33 -0.97
CA LYS A 11 6.10 -13.72 -0.60
C LYS A 11 7.17 -14.28 0.35
N ARG A 12 8.46 -14.00 0.08
CA ARG A 12 9.57 -14.38 0.98
C ARG A 12 9.52 -13.69 2.34
N ALA A 13 9.02 -12.45 2.38
CA ALA A 13 8.80 -11.69 3.61
C ALA A 13 7.48 -12.06 4.33
N ASN A 14 6.76 -13.08 3.85
CA ASN A 14 5.48 -13.53 4.40
C ASN A 14 4.38 -12.44 4.36
N ILE A 15 4.50 -11.48 3.44
CA ILE A 15 3.51 -10.45 3.19
C ILE A 15 2.36 -11.05 2.38
N LYS A 16 1.15 -10.96 2.90
CA LYS A 16 -0.07 -11.54 2.29
C LYS A 16 -0.84 -10.56 1.42
N GLU A 17 -0.68 -9.26 1.64
CA GLU A 17 -1.47 -8.22 0.97
C GLU A 17 -0.54 -7.27 0.21
N ILE A 18 -0.85 -7.01 -1.05
CA ILE A 18 -0.06 -6.17 -1.95
C ILE A 18 -1.00 -5.16 -2.62
N ILE A 19 -0.64 -3.89 -2.55
CA ILE A 19 -1.35 -2.80 -3.25
C ILE A 19 -0.59 -2.48 -4.54
N LEU A 20 -1.29 -2.46 -5.66
CA LEU A 20 -0.74 -2.20 -6.99
C LEU A 20 -1.63 -1.24 -7.78
N CYS A 21 -1.05 -0.53 -8.75
CA CYS A 21 -1.83 0.26 -9.66
C CYS A 21 -2.66 -0.62 -10.60
N LYS A 22 -3.86 -0.17 -10.98
CA LYS A 22 -4.74 -0.88 -11.92
C LYS A 22 -4.07 -1.23 -13.25
N SER A 23 -3.18 -0.36 -13.74
CA SER A 23 -2.40 -0.60 -14.97
C SER A 23 -1.52 -1.84 -14.89
N ASN A 24 -1.08 -2.23 -13.69
CA ASN A 24 -0.22 -3.39 -13.49
C ASN A 24 -0.95 -4.72 -13.42
N ARG A 25 -2.28 -4.72 -13.47
CA ARG A 25 -3.09 -5.95 -13.44
C ARG A 25 -2.74 -6.91 -14.58
N LYS A 26 -2.43 -6.39 -15.77
CA LYS A 26 -2.04 -7.22 -16.92
C LYS A 26 -0.72 -7.95 -16.64
N ASP A 27 0.29 -7.25 -16.12
CA ASP A 27 1.58 -7.84 -15.75
C ASP A 27 1.42 -8.98 -14.73
N ILE A 28 0.46 -8.87 -13.79
CA ILE A 28 0.19 -9.92 -12.78
C ILE A 28 -0.45 -11.15 -13.40
N LEU A 29 -1.36 -10.97 -14.37
CA LEU A 29 -2.03 -12.08 -15.05
C LEU A 29 -1.06 -12.91 -15.90
N GLU A 30 0.06 -12.33 -16.31
CA GLU A 30 1.14 -13.05 -17.01
C GLU A 30 2.00 -13.90 -16.04
N ILE A 31 1.91 -13.67 -14.72
CA ILE A 31 2.62 -14.45 -13.72
C ILE A 31 1.85 -15.75 -13.44
N LYS A 32 2.57 -16.88 -13.36
CA LYS A 32 1.96 -18.18 -12.98
C LYS A 32 1.19 -18.08 -11.67
N GLU A 33 -0.04 -18.59 -11.68
CA GLU A 33 -0.97 -18.56 -10.55
C GLU A 33 -0.37 -19.16 -9.26
N SER A 34 0.46 -20.21 -9.38
CA SER A 34 1.20 -20.84 -8.28
C SER A 34 2.05 -19.85 -7.43
N TYR A 35 2.54 -18.76 -8.02
CA TYR A 35 3.27 -17.74 -7.28
C TYR A 35 2.35 -16.78 -6.54
N ILE A 36 1.20 -16.46 -7.13
CA ILE A 36 0.29 -15.40 -6.67
C ILE A 36 -0.92 -15.90 -5.89
N LYS A 37 -1.13 -17.23 -5.82
CA LYS A 37 -2.28 -17.87 -5.17
C LYS A 37 -2.48 -17.50 -3.70
N ASP A 38 -1.37 -17.30 -2.97
CA ASP A 38 -1.39 -16.99 -1.53
C ASP A 38 -1.35 -15.49 -1.24
N LEU A 39 -1.45 -14.65 -2.28
CA LEU A 39 -1.31 -13.20 -2.19
C LEU A 39 -2.63 -12.52 -2.57
N LYS A 40 -3.04 -11.55 -1.75
CA LYS A 40 -4.19 -10.70 -2.02
C LYS A 40 -3.72 -9.41 -2.69
N PHE A 41 -4.20 -9.18 -3.90
CA PHE A 41 -3.87 -7.97 -4.66
C PHE A 41 -5.01 -6.96 -4.56
N HIS A 42 -4.67 -5.74 -4.16
CA HIS A 42 -5.55 -4.59 -4.18
C HIS A 42 -5.14 -3.68 -5.32
N TYR A 43 -5.99 -3.53 -6.32
CA TYR A 43 -5.72 -2.69 -7.48
C TYR A 43 -6.34 -1.32 -7.28
N VAL A 44 -5.50 -0.28 -7.20
CA VAL A 44 -5.92 1.10 -6.96
C VAL A 44 -5.63 1.99 -8.17
N THR A 45 -6.33 3.10 -8.25
CA THR A 45 -6.14 4.14 -9.27
C THR A 45 -5.65 5.44 -8.67
N GLU A 46 -6.07 5.76 -7.44
CA GLU A 46 -5.73 7.01 -6.75
C GLU A 46 -4.97 6.77 -5.46
N MET A 47 -4.19 7.77 -5.04
CA MET A 47 -3.42 7.72 -3.81
C MET A 47 -4.32 7.65 -2.56
N SER A 48 -5.52 8.23 -2.63
CA SER A 48 -6.51 8.19 -1.55
C SER A 48 -6.88 6.75 -1.16
N GLU A 49 -7.03 5.86 -2.15
CA GLU A 49 -7.34 4.45 -1.94
C GLU A 49 -6.19 3.71 -1.23
N VAL A 50 -4.94 4.08 -1.53
CA VAL A 50 -3.75 3.51 -0.85
C VAL A 50 -3.78 3.85 0.63
N ILE A 51 -4.10 5.11 0.96
CA ILE A 51 -4.16 5.58 2.34
C ILE A 51 -5.26 4.85 3.11
N GLU A 52 -6.43 4.68 2.50
CA GLU A 52 -7.56 3.98 3.13
C GLU A 52 -7.26 2.49 3.36
N LEU A 53 -6.55 1.84 2.45
CA LEU A 53 -6.16 0.43 2.58
C LEU A 53 -4.98 0.22 3.56
N ALA A 54 -4.05 1.17 3.61
CA ALA A 54 -2.83 1.05 4.40
C ALA A 54 -2.99 1.50 5.86
N LEU A 55 -3.93 2.40 6.15
CA LEU A 55 -4.13 2.95 7.49
C LEU A 55 -5.29 2.30 8.23
N LEU A 56 -5.10 2.08 9.54
CA LEU A 56 -6.17 1.70 10.43
C LEU A 56 -7.05 2.93 10.74
N LYS A 57 -8.36 2.72 10.85
CA LYS A 57 -9.33 3.76 11.24
C LYS A 57 -9.13 4.27 12.69
N ASN A 58 -8.33 3.55 13.48
CA ASN A 58 -8.11 3.84 14.89
C ASN A 58 -6.84 4.66 15.09
N LYS A 59 -6.94 5.73 15.88
CA LYS A 59 -5.78 6.49 16.34
C LYS A 59 -4.97 5.68 17.35
N VAL A 60 -3.65 5.75 17.25
CA VAL A 60 -2.73 5.16 18.23
C VAL A 60 -2.84 5.87 19.58
N LYS A 61 -2.57 5.16 20.68
CA LYS A 61 -2.77 5.67 22.06
C LYS A 61 -1.95 6.92 22.41
N LYS A 62 -0.82 7.14 21.74
CA LYS A 62 0.06 8.30 21.93
C LYS A 62 0.58 8.77 20.57
N PRO A 63 -0.23 9.50 19.78
CA PRO A 63 0.23 10.03 18.51
C PRO A 63 1.25 11.14 18.77
N ILE A 64 2.27 11.22 17.91
CA ILE A 64 3.13 12.41 17.85
C ILE A 64 2.26 13.54 17.33
N ASP A 65 2.15 14.63 18.09
CA ASP A 65 1.43 15.81 17.67
C ASP A 65 2.28 16.57 16.64
N LEU A 66 1.89 16.45 15.37
CA LEU A 66 2.48 17.16 14.25
C LEU A 66 1.66 18.39 13.85
N SER A 67 0.78 18.87 14.73
CA SER A 67 0.10 20.15 14.50
C SER A 67 1.15 21.25 14.38
N ILE A 68 1.32 21.73 13.15
CA ILE A 68 2.08 22.95 12.89
C ILE A 68 1.23 24.06 13.51
N LYS A 69 1.62 24.54 14.70
CA LYS A 69 0.99 25.75 15.24
C LYS A 69 1.23 26.85 14.20
N PRO A 70 0.19 27.44 13.60
CA PRO A 70 0.39 28.60 12.75
C PRO A 70 1.12 29.62 13.62
N ALA A 71 2.29 30.08 13.15
CA ALA A 71 2.99 31.19 13.78
C ALA A 71 1.96 32.31 13.96
N ALA A 72 1.82 32.78 15.19
CA ALA A 72 0.85 33.79 15.57
C ALA A 72 0.77 34.87 14.49
N ILE A 73 -0.39 35.01 13.86
CA ILE A 73 -0.70 36.17 13.05
C ILE A 73 -0.75 37.31 14.06
N VAL A 74 0.37 38.03 14.16
CA VAL A 74 0.46 39.28 14.91
C VAL A 74 -0.42 40.28 14.16
N ASN A 75 -1.57 40.60 14.75
CA ASN A 75 -2.36 41.77 14.38
C ASN A 75 -1.73 43.02 15.00
#